data_AF-A0A7Y3PAE3-F1
#
_entry.id   AF-A0A7Y3PAE3-F1
#
_cell.length_a   1.000
_cell.length_b   1.000
_cell.length_c   1.000
_cell.angle_alpha   90.00
_cell.angle_beta   90.00
_cell.angle_gamma   90.00
#
_symmetry.space_group_name_H-M   'P 1'
#
loop_
_entity.id
_entity.type
_entity.pdbx_description
1 polymer ?
#
loop_
_entity_poly.entity_id
_entity_poly.type
_entity_poly.pdbx_seq_one_letter_code
_entity_poly.pdbx_strand_id
1 'polypeptide(L)'
;MTAVLLLFLIPVGGGIPAGVLLAKKYDFAWPLTTGLYFISDVILALLFEPVLRVVVAAGRRVAALGRAVEAMRQAMARTATFYGGGAGAGPFMLVMIAFGVDPMTGRAAAAAAGHGFLSGWTIAIAGDMLYFLLIMAATLRLNKYLGDPNRTMLIILIAMILVPIAVRRAKAAWTGTGRAG
;
A
#
# COMPACT_ATOMS: atom_id res chain seq x y z
N MET A 1 -9.23 19.92 -11.10
CA MET A 1 -7.97 19.40 -10.50
C MET A 1 -8.11 19.20 -8.99
N THR A 2 -8.53 20.22 -8.22
CA THR A 2 -8.66 20.14 -6.76
C THR A 2 -9.56 19.01 -6.25
N ALA A 3 -10.73 18.78 -6.86
CA ALA A 3 -11.63 17.70 -6.44
C ALA A 3 -11.02 16.29 -6.63
N VAL A 4 -10.22 16.09 -7.68
CA VAL A 4 -9.52 14.82 -7.93
C VAL A 4 -8.45 14.59 -6.87
N LEU A 5 -7.67 15.62 -6.54
CA LEU A 5 -6.66 15.57 -5.48
C LEU A 5 -7.32 15.27 -4.12
N LEU A 6 -8.44 15.93 -3.81
CA LEU A 6 -9.19 15.68 -2.57
C LEU A 6 -9.66 14.23 -2.44
N LEU A 7 -10.09 13.60 -3.54
CA LEU A 7 -10.47 12.18 -3.51
C LEU A 7 -9.27 11.27 -3.22
N PHE A 8 -8.09 11.60 -3.75
CA PHE A 8 -6.86 10.85 -3.46
C PHE A 8 -6.34 11.07 -2.03
N LEU A 9 -6.68 12.20 -1.41
CA LEU A 9 -6.35 12.47 0.00
C LEU A 9 -7.25 11.71 0.98
N ILE A 10 -8.33 11.07 0.52
CA ILE A 10 -9.21 10.26 1.38
C ILE A 10 -8.57 8.88 1.58
N PRO A 11 -8.12 8.53 2.80
CA PRO A 11 -7.40 7.28 3.05
C PRO A 11 -8.32 6.03 3.04
N VAL A 12 -9.61 6.19 2.74
CA VAL A 12 -10.62 5.13 2.86
C VAL A 12 -11.06 4.64 1.48
N GLY A 13 -10.53 3.48 1.09
CA GLY A 13 -11.10 2.47 0.18
C GLY A 13 -11.45 2.85 -1.26
N GLY A 14 -12.23 3.90 -1.47
CA GLY A 14 -12.76 4.32 -2.77
C GLY A 14 -12.05 5.52 -3.40
N GLY A 15 -11.09 6.14 -2.69
CA GLY A 15 -10.39 7.34 -3.17
C GLY A 15 -9.72 7.14 -4.54
N ILE A 16 -9.09 5.98 -4.76
CA ILE A 16 -8.41 5.67 -6.03
C ILE A 16 -9.41 5.50 -7.18
N PRO A 17 -10.39 4.56 -7.14
CA PRO A 17 -11.32 4.40 -8.27
C PRO A 17 -12.16 5.67 -8.51
N ALA A 18 -12.62 6.34 -7.45
CA ALA A 18 -13.41 7.56 -7.57
C ALA A 18 -12.59 8.70 -8.18
N GLY A 19 -11.36 8.91 -7.70
CA GLY A 19 -10.45 9.93 -8.23
C GLY A 19 -10.08 9.68 -9.69
N VAL A 20 -9.81 8.42 -10.06
CA VAL A 20 -9.50 8.01 -11.44
C VAL A 20 -10.70 8.22 -12.38
N LEU A 21 -11.91 7.82 -11.96
CA LEU A 21 -13.11 8.01 -12.76
C LEU A 21 -13.47 9.50 -12.90
N LEU A 22 -13.27 10.29 -11.84
CA LEU A 22 -13.45 11.74 -11.88
C LEU A 22 -12.42 12.41 -12.79
N ALA A 23 -11.15 12.01 -12.73
CA ALA A 23 -10.11 12.49 -13.62
C ALA A 23 -10.42 12.19 -15.09
N LYS A 24 -10.91 10.97 -15.37
CA LYS A 24 -11.39 10.58 -16.70
C LYS A 24 -12.57 11.45 -17.17
N LYS A 25 -13.51 11.79 -16.28
CA LYS A 25 -14.65 12.67 -16.60
C LYS A 25 -14.21 14.09 -16.99
N TYR A 26 -13.07 14.55 -16.48
CA TYR A 26 -12.47 15.84 -16.85
C TYR A 26 -11.42 15.71 -17.96
N ASP A 27 -11.36 14.56 -18.66
CA ASP A 27 -10.40 14.27 -19.73
C ASP A 27 -8.92 14.47 -19.34
N PHE A 28 -8.59 14.21 -18.07
CA PHE A 28 -7.20 14.28 -17.63
C PHE A 28 -6.41 13.11 -18.21
N ALA A 29 -5.25 13.44 -18.77
CA ALA A 29 -4.30 12.43 -19.21
C ALA A 29 -3.82 11.58 -18.02
N TRP A 30 -3.48 10.32 -18.30
CA TRP A 30 -3.01 9.39 -17.28
C TRP A 30 -1.77 9.90 -16.50
N PRO A 31 -0.76 10.59 -17.10
CA PRO A 31 0.40 11.04 -16.33
C PRO A 31 0.02 12.14 -15.32
N LEU A 32 -0.94 13.00 -15.69
CA LEU A 32 -1.44 14.04 -14.79
C LEU A 32 -2.17 13.44 -13.59
N THR A 33 -2.99 12.41 -13.84
CA THR A 33 -3.71 11.71 -12.77
C THR A 33 -2.73 11.00 -11.83
N THR A 34 -1.72 10.33 -12.37
CA THR A 34 -0.61 9.73 -11.60
C THR A 34 0.15 10.78 -10.79
N GLY A 35 0.45 11.93 -11.37
CA GLY A 35 1.11 13.04 -10.67
C GLY A 35 0.29 13.59 -9.52
N LEU A 36 -1.03 13.74 -9.70
CA LEU A 36 -1.94 14.17 -8.62
C LEU A 36 -1.98 13.15 -7.47
N TYR A 37 -1.97 11.85 -7.79
CA TYR A 37 -1.90 10.81 -6.78
C TYR A 37 -0.57 10.84 -6.02
N PHE A 38 0.56 10.93 -6.74
CA PHE A 38 1.88 11.07 -6.12
C PHE A 38 1.98 12.29 -5.19
N ILE A 39 1.41 13.43 -5.58
CA ILE A 39 1.36 14.63 -4.73
C ILE A 39 0.53 14.35 -3.47
N SER A 40 -0.59 13.63 -3.59
CA SER A 40 -1.40 13.20 -2.44
C SER A 40 -0.57 12.38 -1.44
N ASP A 41 0.21 11.41 -1.94
CA ASP A 41 1.07 10.57 -1.09
C ASP A 41 2.15 11.37 -0.38
N VAL A 42 2.73 12.36 -1.06
CA VAL A 42 3.73 13.26 -0.45
C VAL A 42 3.09 14.11 0.65
N ILE A 43 1.88 14.65 0.43
CA ILE A 43 1.15 15.40 1.44
C ILE A 43 0.85 14.51 2.65
N LEU A 44 0.33 13.30 2.41
CA LEU A 44 0.06 12.31 3.45
C LEU A 44 1.34 11.94 4.21
N ALA A 45 2.45 11.75 3.52
CA ALA A 45 3.74 11.45 4.15
C ALA A 45 4.17 12.53 5.15
N LEU A 46 4.03 13.80 4.78
CA LEU A 46 4.36 14.93 5.65
C LEU A 46 3.42 15.05 6.84
N LEU A 47 2.12 14.76 6.64
CA LEU A 47 1.11 14.82 7.70
C LEU A 47 1.20 13.63 8.69
N PHE A 48 1.50 12.44 8.20
CA PHE A 48 1.49 11.22 9.02
C PHE A 48 2.82 10.93 9.71
N GLU A 49 3.96 11.36 9.16
CA GLU A 49 5.24 11.20 9.84
C GLU A 49 5.27 11.71 11.29
N PRO A 50 4.79 12.93 11.63
CA PRO A 50 4.79 13.37 13.02
C PRO A 50 3.93 12.48 13.92
N VAL A 51 2.77 12.04 13.43
CA VAL A 51 1.89 11.11 14.16
C VAL A 51 2.61 9.77 14.38
N LEU A 52 3.24 9.23 13.34
CA LEU A 52 4.02 7.99 13.41
C LEU A 52 5.16 8.11 14.44
N ARG A 53 5.88 9.24 14.46
CA ARG A 53 6.95 9.49 15.43
C ARG A 53 6.42 9.54 16.86
N VAL A 54 5.28 10.18 17.09
CA VAL A 54 4.64 10.21 18.41
C VAL A 54 4.24 8.80 18.85
N VAL A 55 3.63 8.02 17.95
CA VAL A 55 3.24 6.63 18.22
C VAL A 55 4.46 5.76 18.53
N VAL A 56 5.55 5.89 17.75
CA VAL A 56 6.79 5.15 18.00
C VAL A 56 7.43 5.59 19.32
N ALA A 57 7.46 6.89 19.62
CA ALA A 57 7.98 7.40 20.89
C ALA A 57 7.18 6.92 22.10
N ALA A 58 5.85 6.90 21.99
CA ALA A 58 4.95 6.34 23.00
C ALA A 58 5.13 4.82 23.14
N GLY A 59 5.22 4.11 22.03
CA GLY A 59 5.42 2.65 21.99
C GLY A 59 6.75 2.21 22.60
N ARG A 60 7.83 3.00 22.46
CA ARG A 60 9.12 2.75 23.12
C ARG A 60 9.04 2.79 24.64
N ARG A 61 8.05 3.48 25.23
CA ARG A 61 7.82 3.49 26.68
C ARG A 61 7.18 2.20 27.18
N VAL A 62 6.65 1.37 26.27
CA VAL A 62 6.00 0.10 26.59
C VAL A 62 6.94 -1.04 26.22
N ALA A 63 7.59 -1.63 27.23
CA ALA A 63 8.57 -2.71 27.05
C ALA A 63 8.02 -3.92 26.26
N ALA A 64 6.70 -4.16 26.31
CA ALA A 64 6.05 -5.22 25.53
C ALA A 64 6.06 -4.95 24.01
N LEU A 65 5.89 -3.69 23.58
CA LEU A 65 5.95 -3.32 22.16
C LEU A 65 7.38 -3.38 21.62
N GLY A 66 8.38 -3.00 22.43
CA GLY A 66 9.79 -3.17 22.08
C GLY A 66 10.15 -4.63 21.77
N ARG A 67 9.64 -5.58 22.58
CA ARG A 67 9.82 -7.03 22.33
C ARG A 67 9.09 -7.50 21.07
N ALA A 68 7.90 -6.98 20.78
CA ALA A 68 7.16 -7.34 19.58
C ALA A 68 7.84 -6.84 18.29
N VAL A 69 8.36 -5.61 18.31
CA VAL A 69 9.13 -5.04 17.19
C VAL A 69 10.41 -5.85 16.96
N GLU A 70 11.13 -6.21 18.02
CA GLU A 70 12.35 -7.00 17.90
C GLU A 70 12.07 -8.42 17.39
N ALA A 71 11.00 -9.05 17.87
CA ALA A 71 10.53 -10.35 17.35
C ALA A 71 10.16 -10.26 15.86
N MET A 72 9.50 -9.19 15.44
CA MET A 72 9.17 -8.94 14.03
C MET A 72 10.42 -8.69 13.19
N ARG A 73 11.39 -7.94 13.73
CA ARG A 73 12.68 -7.67 13.08
C ARG A 73 13.49 -8.95 12.87
N GLN A 74 13.50 -9.85 13.86
CA GLN A 74 14.10 -11.17 13.77
C GLN A 74 13.37 -12.08 12.76
N ALA A 75 12.03 -12.06 12.74
CA ALA A 75 11.24 -12.81 11.76
C ALA A 75 11.48 -12.30 10.32
N MET A 76 11.60 -10.99 10.14
CA MET A 76 11.95 -10.38 8.86
C MET A 76 13.38 -10.71 8.44
N ALA A 77 14.35 -10.68 9.36
CA ALA A 77 15.73 -11.08 9.08
C ALA A 77 15.84 -12.54 8.62
N ARG A 78 15.07 -13.46 9.23
CA ARG A 78 14.96 -14.87 8.80
C ARG A 78 14.31 -15.05 7.42
N THR A 79 13.48 -14.09 7.01
CA THR A 79 12.82 -14.12 5.69
C THR A 79 13.69 -13.48 4.62
N ALA A 80 14.48 -12.46 4.97
CA ALA A 80 15.41 -11.78 4.08
C ALA A 80 16.54 -12.69 3.57
N THR A 81 17.00 -13.65 4.40
CA THR A 81 17.95 -14.70 3.96
C THR A 81 17.38 -15.61 2.88
N PHE A 82 16.05 -15.82 2.85
CA PHE A 82 15.36 -16.62 1.83
C PHE A 82 15.29 -15.92 0.47
N TYR A 83 15.40 -14.58 0.44
CA TYR A 83 15.37 -13.74 -0.77
C TYR A 83 16.75 -13.12 -1.10
N GLY A 84 17.83 -13.61 -0.50
CA GLY A 84 19.21 -13.24 -0.87
C GLY A 84 19.71 -11.88 -0.36
N GLY A 85 19.04 -11.26 0.62
CA GLY A 85 19.44 -9.96 1.20
C GLY A 85 19.92 -10.07 2.65
N GLY A 86 21.11 -9.56 2.95
CA GLY A 86 21.65 -9.49 4.31
C GLY A 86 20.82 -8.59 5.25
N ALA A 87 20.88 -8.91 6.55
CA ALA A 87 20.39 -8.18 7.74
C ALA A 87 19.40 -7.02 7.51
N GLY A 88 18.17 -7.35 7.12
CA GLY A 88 17.04 -6.42 7.04
C GLY A 88 16.07 -6.80 5.94
N ALA A 89 14.79 -6.41 6.06
CA ALA A 89 13.89 -6.48 4.91
C ALA A 89 14.46 -5.55 3.83
N GLY A 90 15.02 -6.11 2.75
CA GLY A 90 15.59 -5.31 1.67
C GLY A 90 14.57 -4.36 1.05
N PRO A 91 15.00 -3.27 0.37
CA PRO A 91 14.10 -2.26 -0.19
C PRO A 91 12.97 -2.86 -1.05
N PHE A 92 13.26 -3.92 -1.81
CA PHE A 92 12.27 -4.63 -2.61
C PHE A 92 11.15 -5.26 -1.78
N MET A 93 11.47 -5.94 -0.67
CA MET A 93 10.46 -6.53 0.21
C MET A 93 9.59 -5.44 0.86
N LEU A 94 10.19 -4.31 1.21
CA LEU A 94 9.46 -3.17 1.78
C LEU A 94 8.51 -2.52 0.76
N VAL A 95 8.93 -2.39 -0.50
CA VAL A 95 8.05 -1.98 -1.62
C VAL A 95 6.88 -2.95 -1.75
N MET A 96 7.13 -4.26 -1.68
CA MET A 96 6.07 -5.27 -1.76
C MET A 96 5.09 -5.21 -0.58
N ILE A 97 5.55 -4.87 0.63
CA ILE A 97 4.69 -4.65 1.79
C ILE A 97 3.80 -3.43 1.57
N ALA A 98 4.38 -2.31 1.12
CA ALA A 98 3.63 -1.09 0.85
C ALA A 98 2.59 -1.29 -0.28
N PHE A 99 3.00 -1.95 -1.36
CA PHE A 99 2.14 -2.34 -2.47
C PHE A 99 0.98 -3.24 -2.05
N GLY A 100 1.23 -4.20 -1.16
CA GLY A 100 0.26 -5.22 -0.79
C GLY A 100 -0.69 -4.81 0.33
N VAL A 101 -0.36 -3.76 1.09
CA VAL A 101 -1.15 -3.33 2.25
C VAL A 101 -1.55 -1.87 2.08
N ASP A 102 -0.62 -0.95 2.30
CA ASP A 102 -0.79 0.51 2.18
C ASP A 102 0.57 1.22 2.46
N PRO A 103 0.73 2.50 2.06
CA PRO A 103 1.98 3.25 2.29
C PRO A 103 2.28 3.51 3.77
N MET A 104 1.29 3.58 4.67
CA MET A 104 1.54 3.78 6.11
C MET A 104 2.16 2.52 6.73
N THR A 105 1.63 1.35 6.39
CA THR A 105 2.21 0.06 6.79
C THR A 105 3.59 -0.11 6.18
N GLY A 106 3.77 0.26 4.90
CA GLY A 106 5.08 0.28 4.24
C GLY A 106 6.09 1.16 4.96
N ARG A 107 5.71 2.38 5.34
CA ARG A 107 6.55 3.32 6.08
C ARG A 107 6.92 2.80 7.46
N ALA A 108 5.97 2.19 8.17
CA ALA A 108 6.21 1.59 9.49
C ALA A 108 7.19 0.41 9.39
N ALA A 109 7.04 -0.45 8.38
CA ALA A 109 7.96 -1.54 8.11
C ALA A 109 9.38 -1.02 7.78
N ALA A 110 9.48 0.03 6.95
CA ALA A 110 10.77 0.66 6.64
C ALA A 110 11.41 1.28 7.89
N ALA A 111 10.62 1.89 8.78
CA ALA A 111 11.11 2.40 10.07
C ALA A 111 11.69 1.27 10.94
N ALA A 112 11.00 0.13 11.02
CA ALA A 112 11.42 -1.04 11.78
C ALA A 112 12.70 -1.68 11.20
N ALA A 113 12.86 -1.62 9.88
CA ALA A 113 14.09 -2.02 9.18
C ALA A 113 15.26 -1.03 9.38
N GLY A 114 15.02 0.16 9.93
CA GLY A 114 16.05 1.16 10.22
C GLY A 114 16.19 2.25 9.16
N HIS A 115 15.28 2.34 8.19
CA HIS A 115 15.28 3.42 7.21
C HIS A 115 14.84 4.74 7.85
N GLY A 116 15.55 5.81 7.49
CA GLY A 116 15.22 7.18 7.88
C GLY A 116 13.95 7.69 7.20
N PHE A 117 13.60 8.95 7.47
CA PHE A 117 12.40 9.59 6.93
C PHE A 117 12.33 9.49 5.39
N LEU A 118 13.34 10.03 4.70
CA LEU A 118 13.31 10.14 3.24
C LEU A 118 13.31 8.76 2.58
N SER A 119 14.26 7.89 2.92
CA SER A 119 14.36 6.56 2.31
C SER A 119 13.16 5.67 2.65
N GLY A 120 12.60 5.77 3.86
CA GLY A 120 11.41 5.02 4.25
C GLY A 120 10.16 5.43 3.48
N TRP A 121 9.93 6.73 3.29
CA TRP A 121 8.81 7.23 2.50
C TRP A 121 8.99 6.99 1.00
N THR A 122 10.20 7.14 0.46
CA THR A 122 10.46 6.81 -0.95
C THR A 122 10.09 5.35 -1.25
N ILE A 123 10.48 4.42 -0.37
CA ILE A 123 10.14 3.00 -0.50
C ILE A 123 8.62 2.78 -0.40
N ALA A 124 7.96 3.41 0.59
CA ALA A 124 6.53 3.27 0.80
C ALA A 124 5.72 3.82 -0.39
N ILE A 125 6.04 5.03 -0.84
CA ILE A 125 5.39 5.69 -1.98
C ILE A 125 5.66 4.90 -3.26
N ALA A 126 6.86 4.35 -3.46
CA ALA A 126 7.12 3.52 -4.63
C ALA A 126 6.21 2.29 -4.69
N GLY A 127 5.97 1.61 -3.56
CA GLY A 127 5.03 0.49 -3.50
C GLY A 127 3.59 0.91 -3.75
N ASP A 128 3.15 2.02 -3.15
CA ASP A 128 1.79 2.51 -3.33
C ASP A 128 1.52 3.01 -4.75
N MET A 129 2.50 3.65 -5.39
CA MET A 129 2.40 4.06 -6.79
C MET A 129 2.20 2.86 -7.72
N LEU A 130 2.86 1.73 -7.47
CA LEU A 130 2.63 0.50 -8.24
C LEU A 130 1.21 -0.03 -8.05
N TYR A 131 0.69 0.03 -6.81
CA TYR A 131 -0.67 -0.37 -6.49
C TYR A 131 -1.70 0.53 -7.19
N PHE A 132 -1.50 1.86 -7.09
CA PHE A 132 -2.30 2.85 -7.77
C PHE A 132 -2.36 2.63 -9.29
N LEU A 133 -1.22 2.42 -9.94
CA LEU A 133 -1.18 2.19 -11.39
C LEU A 133 -1.97 0.95 -11.80
N LEU A 134 -1.86 -0.13 -11.02
CA LEU A 134 -2.63 -1.35 -11.23
C LEU A 134 -4.14 -1.10 -11.11
N ILE A 135 -4.57 -0.44 -10.03
CA ILE A 135 -5.99 -0.14 -9.79
C ILE A 135 -6.52 0.86 -10.82
N MET A 136 -5.75 1.88 -11.19
CA MET A 136 -6.10 2.84 -12.23
C MET A 136 -6.32 2.13 -13.57
N ALA A 137 -5.38 1.28 -14.00
CA ALA A 137 -5.50 0.52 -15.23
C ALA A 137 -6.71 -0.41 -15.21
N ALA A 138 -6.94 -1.13 -14.10
CA ALA A 138 -8.09 -2.00 -13.92
C ALA A 138 -9.41 -1.20 -13.97
N THR A 139 -9.47 -0.07 -13.28
CA THR A 139 -10.67 0.80 -13.22
C THR A 139 -11.00 1.38 -14.58
N LEU A 140 -10.02 1.96 -15.29
CA LEU A 140 -10.23 2.55 -16.62
C LEU A 140 -10.65 1.49 -17.64
N ARG A 141 -10.02 0.31 -17.58
CA ARG A 141 -10.33 -0.81 -18.47
C ARG A 141 -11.73 -1.37 -18.19
N LEU A 142 -12.09 -1.60 -16.93
CA LEU A 142 -13.41 -2.07 -16.56
C LEU A 142 -14.50 -1.05 -16.93
N ASN A 143 -14.27 0.24 -16.67
CA ASN A 143 -15.21 1.30 -17.06
C ASN A 143 -15.40 1.39 -18.58
N LYS A 144 -14.36 1.07 -19.37
CA LYS A 144 -14.49 1.00 -20.83
C LYS A 144 -15.45 -0.11 -21.28
N TYR A 145 -15.50 -1.23 -20.56
CA TYR A 145 -16.42 -2.34 -20.87
C TYR A 145 -17.83 -2.10 -20.33
N LEU A 146 -17.96 -1.55 -19.13
CA LEU A 146 -19.27 -1.36 -18.48
C LEU A 146 -19.98 -0.09 -18.92
N GLY A 147 -19.23 0.97 -19.27
CA GLY A 147 -19.78 2.29 -19.59
C GLY A 147 -20.41 3.03 -18.41
N ASP A 148 -20.50 2.42 -17.24
CA ASP A 148 -21.12 2.98 -16.02
C ASP A 148 -20.05 3.17 -14.91
N PRO A 149 -19.69 4.42 -14.58
CA PRO A 149 -18.73 4.73 -13.52
C PRO A 149 -19.14 4.23 -12.13
N ASN A 150 -20.44 4.28 -11.80
CA ASN A 150 -20.94 3.89 -10.47
C ASN A 150 -20.83 2.38 -10.27
N ARG A 151 -21.22 1.61 -11.28
CA ARG A 151 -21.07 0.14 -11.27
C ARG A 151 -19.60 -0.27 -11.28
N THR A 152 -18.77 0.41 -12.08
CA THR A 152 -17.32 0.17 -12.11
C THR A 152 -16.72 0.36 -10.72
N MET A 153 -17.00 1.50 -10.08
CA MET A 153 -16.52 1.81 -8.74
C MET A 153 -16.93 0.74 -7.72
N LEU A 154 -18.21 0.34 -7.72
CA LEU A 154 -18.72 -0.71 -6.83
C LEU A 154 -17.99 -2.03 -7.03
N ILE A 155 -17.78 -2.46 -8.27
CA ILE A 155 -17.09 -3.72 -8.59
C ILE A 155 -15.64 -3.66 -8.15
N ILE A 156 -14.92 -2.56 -8.42
CA ILE A 156 -13.52 -2.42 -8.01
C ILE A 156 -13.40 -2.41 -6.49
N LEU A 157 -14.29 -1.70 -5.78
CA LEU A 157 -14.34 -1.71 -4.31
C LEU A 157 -14.53 -3.11 -3.74
N ILE A 158 -15.50 -3.86 -4.28
CA ILE A 158 -15.74 -5.25 -3.88
C ILE A 158 -14.50 -6.10 -4.19
N ALA A 159 -13.88 -5.94 -5.36
CA ALA A 159 -12.69 -6.67 -5.75
C ALA A 159 -11.50 -6.40 -4.83
N MET A 160 -11.27 -5.14 -4.44
CA MET A 160 -10.20 -4.76 -3.51
C MET A 160 -10.34 -5.46 -2.14
N ILE A 161 -11.56 -5.79 -1.71
CA ILE A 161 -11.83 -6.52 -0.47
C ILE A 161 -11.73 -8.04 -0.70
N LEU A 162 -12.40 -8.56 -1.74
CA LEU A 162 -12.56 -10.00 -1.94
C LEU A 162 -11.31 -10.68 -2.51
N VAL A 163 -10.57 -10.02 -3.40
CA VAL A 163 -9.40 -10.62 -4.07
C VAL A 163 -8.31 -11.00 -3.06
N PRO A 164 -7.88 -10.13 -2.12
CA PRO A 164 -6.91 -10.53 -1.10
C PRO A 164 -7.37 -11.71 -0.25
N ILE A 165 -8.66 -11.75 0.12
CA ILE A 165 -9.24 -12.85 0.91
C ILE A 165 -9.20 -14.17 0.12
N ALA A 166 -9.60 -14.13 -1.15
CA ALA A 166 -9.60 -15.29 -2.03
C ALA A 166 -8.17 -15.83 -2.24
N VAL A 167 -7.20 -14.95 -2.51
CA VAL A 167 -5.79 -15.33 -2.67
C VAL A 167 -5.24 -15.94 -1.39
N ARG A 168 -5.53 -15.36 -0.22
CA ARG A 168 -5.10 -15.93 1.08
C ARG A 168 -5.70 -17.32 1.32
N ARG A 169 -6.98 -17.52 1.00
CA ARG A 169 -7.65 -18.83 1.12
C ARG A 169 -7.07 -19.87 0.16
N ALA A 170 -6.85 -19.49 -1.10
CA ALA A 170 -6.26 -20.37 -2.11
C ALA A 170 -4.83 -20.79 -1.71
N LYS A 171 -4.01 -19.84 -1.25
CA LYS A 171 -2.65 -20.12 -0.77
C LYS A 171 -2.67 -21.06 0.44
N ALA A 172 -3.55 -20.81 1.42
CA ALA A 172 -3.70 -21.68 2.59
C ALA A 172 -4.12 -23.11 2.21
N ALA A 173 -5.05 -23.25 1.26
CA ALA A 173 -5.47 -24.55 0.74
C ALA A 173 -4.31 -25.28 0.04
N TRP A 174 -3.53 -24.59 -0.80
CA TRP A 174 -2.36 -25.13 -1.48
C TRP A 174 -1.23 -25.56 -0.54
N THR A 175 -0.98 -24.78 0.53
CA THR A 175 0.05 -25.14 1.52
C THR A 175 -0.43 -26.22 2.50
N GLY A 176 -1.74 -26.38 2.67
CA GLY A 176 -2.35 -27.41 3.52
C GLY A 176 -2.34 -28.81 2.88
N THR A 177 -2.40 -28.89 1.55
CA THR A 177 -2.31 -30.16 0.80
C THR A 177 -0.87 -30.70 0.67
N GLY A 178 0.16 -29.95 1.04
CA GLY A 178 1.58 -30.36 0.95
C GLY A 178 2.17 -31.02 2.20
N ARG A 179 1.36 -31.33 3.24
CA ARG A 179 1.82 -31.96 4.50
C ARG A 179 1.22 -33.35 4.75
N ALA A 180 0.56 -33.94 3.76
CA ALA A 180 0.11 -35.32 3.78
C ALA A 180 0.76 -36.05 2.59
N GLY A 181 1.99 -36.51 2.80
CA GLY A 181 2.80 -37.26 1.83
C GLY A 181 4.09 -37.70 2.48
#